data_AF-A0A1I7JSK0-F1
#
_entry.id   AF-A0A1I7JSK0-F1
#
_cell.length_a   1.000
_cell.length_b   1.000
_cell.length_c   1.000
_cell.angle_alpha   90.00
_cell.angle_beta   90.00
_cell.angle_gamma   90.00
#
_symmetry.space_group_name_H-M   'P 1'
#
loop_
_entity.id
_entity.type
_entity.pdbx_description
1 polymer ?
#
loop_
_entity_poly.entity_id
_entity_poly.type
_entity_poly.pdbx_seq_one_letter_code
_entity_poly.pdbx_strand_id
1 'polypeptide(L)'
;MGLPYALWSRNAIQALIWQMWRIKIAKRTLTDYLKRWGFTPQKPLKRAYEQNPQAVEKWHKETYPAIKKKAAEEGAEIWWGDETGIKNTCQHSRGFAPRGKTPVVDICATRFSINMISAINNRGSVRFMLYHDTMTARRLLHFFQRLIKEAARKVYVILDNLRVHHARLVKKWLEKHKNRIEVFYLPAYSPELNPDEYLNGDLKNAIRASSPARSPQELVKKTRSHMMRLQKRSEHVARYFQHRCIRYAA
;
A
#
# COMPACT_ATOMS: atom_id res chain seq x y z
N MET A 1 -24.94 -26.58 -0.62
CA MET A 1 -24.22 -26.94 -1.87
C MET A 1 -23.14 -25.89 -2.12
N GLY A 2 -21.87 -26.20 -1.88
CA GLY A 2 -20.75 -25.30 -2.17
C GLY A 2 -19.96 -25.85 -3.35
N LEU A 3 -20.07 -25.24 -4.53
CA LEU A 3 -19.14 -25.54 -5.60
C LEU A 3 -17.76 -25.00 -5.23
N PRO A 4 -16.65 -25.68 -5.57
CA PRO A 4 -15.30 -25.30 -5.16
C PRO A 4 -14.74 -24.12 -5.99
N TYR A 5 -15.56 -23.11 -6.25
CA TYR A 5 -15.13 -21.91 -6.96
C TYR A 5 -14.84 -20.79 -5.98
N ALA A 6 -13.67 -20.15 -6.12
CA ALA A 6 -13.32 -18.96 -5.34
C ALA A 6 -14.26 -17.77 -5.61
N LEU A 7 -14.93 -17.73 -6.77
CA LEU A 7 -15.91 -16.72 -7.16
C LEU A 7 -17.02 -17.34 -8.03
N TRP A 8 -18.23 -16.78 -7.94
CA TRP A 8 -19.35 -17.10 -8.83
C TRP A 8 -19.17 -16.47 -10.22
N SER A 9 -18.25 -17.04 -11.00
CA SER A 9 -18.06 -16.67 -12.40
C SER A 9 -19.23 -17.15 -13.27
N ARG A 10 -19.36 -16.59 -14.49
CA ARG A 10 -20.37 -17.05 -15.48
C ARG A 10 -20.28 -18.56 -15.73
N ASN A 11 -19.07 -19.12 -15.74
CA ASN A 11 -18.88 -20.57 -15.91
C ASN A 11 -19.35 -21.35 -14.67
N ALA A 12 -19.07 -20.84 -13.46
CA ALA A 12 -19.49 -21.47 -12.21
C ALA A 12 -21.02 -21.51 -12.08
N ILE A 13 -21.69 -20.39 -12.42
CA ILE A 13 -23.16 -20.31 -12.36
C ILE A 13 -23.79 -21.19 -13.45
N GLN A 14 -23.21 -21.22 -14.66
CA GLN A 14 -23.66 -22.11 -15.72
C GLN A 14 -23.52 -23.60 -15.32
N ALA A 15 -22.42 -23.97 -14.66
CA ALA A 15 -22.22 -25.32 -14.14
C ALA A 15 -23.23 -25.68 -13.05
N LEU A 16 -23.54 -24.75 -12.14
CA LEU A 16 -24.58 -24.93 -11.12
C LEU A 16 -25.95 -25.17 -11.75
N ILE A 17 -26.33 -24.35 -12.75
CA ILE A 17 -27.62 -24.48 -13.42
C ILE A 17 -27.75 -25.83 -14.11
N TRP A 18 -26.67 -26.31 -14.74
CA TRP A 18 -26.63 -27.64 -15.32
C TRP A 18 -26.73 -28.75 -14.26
N GLN A 19 -26.05 -28.61 -13.12
CA GLN A 19 -26.09 -29.62 -12.07
C GLN A 19 -27.48 -29.76 -11.43
N MET A 20 -28.16 -28.64 -11.22
CA MET A 20 -29.47 -28.62 -10.55
C MET A 20 -30.63 -28.95 -11.49
N TRP A 21 -30.62 -28.39 -12.69
CA TRP A 21 -31.78 -28.44 -13.60
C TRP A 21 -31.48 -29.07 -14.95
N ARG A 22 -30.23 -29.47 -15.24
CA ARG A 22 -29.80 -30.01 -16.54
C ARG A 22 -30.12 -29.10 -17.74
N ILE A 23 -30.17 -27.79 -17.49
CA ILE A 23 -30.41 -26.77 -18.52
C ILE A 23 -29.07 -26.19 -18.98
N LYS A 24 -28.83 -26.17 -20.29
CA LYS A 24 -27.70 -25.44 -20.90
C LYS A 24 -28.11 -24.02 -21.23
N ILE A 25 -27.73 -23.07 -20.37
CA ILE A 25 -27.93 -21.64 -20.64
C ILE A 25 -26.72 -21.05 -21.39
N ALA A 26 -26.96 -20.18 -22.37
CA ALA A 26 -25.88 -19.46 -23.04
C ALA A 26 -25.28 -18.38 -22.11
N LYS A 27 -23.96 -18.16 -22.19
CA LYS A 27 -23.24 -17.21 -21.34
C LYS A 27 -23.74 -15.76 -21.48
N ARG A 28 -24.22 -15.39 -22.66
CA ARG A 28 -24.80 -14.07 -22.94
C ARG A 28 -26.09 -13.89 -22.17
N THR A 29 -27.03 -14.83 -22.32
CA THR A 29 -28.30 -14.87 -21.61
C THR A 29 -28.10 -14.84 -20.09
N LEU A 30 -27.14 -15.59 -19.56
CA LEU A 30 -26.78 -15.54 -18.15
C LEU A 30 -26.30 -14.14 -17.71
N THR A 31 -25.51 -13.46 -18.56
CA THR A 31 -25.04 -12.09 -18.26
C THR A 31 -26.20 -11.11 -18.21
N ASP A 32 -27.17 -11.25 -19.11
CA ASP A 32 -28.35 -10.39 -19.18
C ASP A 32 -29.25 -10.61 -17.96
N TYR A 33 -29.47 -11.86 -17.54
CA TYR A 33 -30.19 -12.17 -16.29
C TYR A 33 -29.49 -11.61 -15.06
N LEU A 34 -28.18 -11.84 -14.93
CA LEU A 34 -27.41 -11.30 -13.80
C LEU A 34 -27.51 -9.78 -13.72
N LYS A 35 -27.37 -9.07 -14.84
CA LYS A 35 -27.55 -7.62 -14.88
C LYS A 35 -28.97 -7.21 -14.50
N ARG A 36 -29.99 -7.90 -15.03
CA ARG A 36 -31.40 -7.62 -14.73
C ARG A 36 -31.72 -7.83 -13.24
N TRP A 37 -31.05 -8.76 -12.59
CA TRP A 37 -31.17 -9.02 -11.15
C TRP A 37 -30.22 -8.15 -10.30
N GLY A 38 -29.55 -7.16 -10.89
CA GLY A 38 -28.68 -6.21 -10.16
C GLY A 38 -27.26 -6.72 -9.88
N PHE A 39 -26.87 -7.89 -10.38
CA PHE A 39 -25.50 -8.38 -10.26
C PHE A 39 -24.59 -7.72 -11.29
N THR A 40 -23.44 -7.23 -10.80
CA THR A 40 -22.39 -6.63 -11.61
C THR A 40 -21.08 -7.39 -11.39
N PRO A 41 -20.18 -7.45 -12.40
CA PRO A 41 -18.84 -8.01 -12.19
C PRO A 41 -18.08 -7.17 -11.17
N GLN A 42 -17.88 -7.72 -9.96
CA GLN A 42 -17.12 -7.07 -8.90
C GLN A 42 -15.75 -7.72 -8.76
N LYS A 43 -14.72 -6.90 -8.55
CA LYS A 43 -13.40 -7.41 -8.16
C LYS A 43 -13.46 -7.72 -6.66
N PRO A 44 -13.17 -8.96 -6.22
CA PRO A 44 -13.17 -9.27 -4.80
C PRO A 44 -12.13 -8.42 -4.07
N LEU A 45 -12.49 -7.96 -2.88
CA LEU A 45 -11.53 -7.40 -1.94
C LEU A 45 -10.61 -8.52 -1.48
N LYS A 46 -9.30 -8.28 -1.56
CA LYS A 46 -8.31 -9.20 -1.02
C LYS A 46 -8.20 -8.92 0.47
N ARG A 47 -8.53 -9.91 1.30
CA ARG A 47 -8.30 -9.88 2.74
C ARG A 47 -7.36 -11.02 3.08
N ALA A 48 -6.31 -10.73 3.85
CA ALA A 48 -5.46 -11.79 4.38
C ALA A 48 -6.28 -12.61 5.37
N TYR A 49 -6.25 -13.94 5.23
CA TYR A 49 -6.91 -14.85 6.17
C TYR A 49 -6.37 -14.68 7.60
N GLU A 50 -5.08 -14.32 7.71
CA GLU A 50 -4.35 -14.13 8.97
C GLU A 50 -4.72 -12.81 9.70
N GLN A 51 -5.53 -11.94 9.08
CA GLN A 51 -5.93 -10.68 9.72
C GLN A 51 -6.92 -10.93 10.86
N ASN A 52 -6.57 -10.47 12.06
CA ASN A 52 -7.45 -10.55 13.23
C ASN A 52 -8.42 -9.34 13.27
N PRO A 53 -9.75 -9.53 13.09
CA PRO A 53 -10.72 -8.44 13.12
C PRO A 53 -10.79 -7.72 14.47
N GLN A 54 -10.64 -8.45 15.58
CA GLN A 54 -10.68 -7.87 16.93
C GLN A 54 -9.49 -6.92 17.16
N ALA A 55 -8.31 -7.27 16.63
CA ALA A 55 -7.13 -6.42 16.72
C ALA A 55 -7.31 -5.10 15.93
N VAL A 56 -7.96 -5.17 14.76
CA VAL A 56 -8.31 -3.98 13.96
C VAL A 56 -9.33 -3.11 14.69
N GLU A 57 -10.35 -3.71 15.31
CA GLU A 57 -11.34 -2.97 16.07
C GLU A 57 -10.72 -2.28 17.31
N LYS A 58 -9.87 -3.00 18.05
CA LYS A 58 -9.10 -2.44 19.17
C LYS A 58 -8.20 -1.29 18.74
N TRP A 59 -7.58 -1.40 17.57
CA TRP A 59 -6.76 -0.32 17.01
C TRP A 59 -7.57 0.97 16.83
N HIS A 60 -8.76 0.87 16.25
CA HIS A 60 -9.62 2.03 16.01
C HIS A 60 -10.22 2.61 17.28
N LYS A 61 -10.65 1.77 18.23
CA LYS A 61 -11.36 2.22 19.43
C LYS A 61 -10.43 2.69 20.55
N GLU A 62 -9.27 2.06 20.69
CA GLU A 62 -8.41 2.24 21.86
C GLU A 62 -7.01 2.71 21.47
N THR A 63 -6.30 1.94 20.64
CA THR A 63 -4.85 2.12 20.46
C THR A 63 -4.53 3.42 19.75
N TYR A 64 -5.11 3.67 18.57
CA TYR A 64 -4.83 4.90 17.82
C TYR A 64 -5.32 6.17 18.54
N PRO A 65 -6.55 6.22 19.11
CA PRO A 65 -6.97 7.37 19.91
C PRO A 65 -6.03 7.70 21.07
N ALA A 66 -5.52 6.68 21.78
CA ALA A 66 -4.52 6.88 22.83
C ALA A 66 -3.20 7.46 22.31
N ILE A 67 -2.71 6.96 21.18
CA ILE A 67 -1.52 7.49 20.50
C ILE A 67 -1.75 8.95 20.08
N LYS A 68 -2.91 9.26 19.49
CA LYS A 68 -3.27 10.63 19.06
C LYS A 68 -3.35 11.60 20.23
N LYS A 69 -3.95 11.18 21.35
CA LYS A 69 -4.00 11.97 22.59
C LYS A 69 -2.61 12.26 23.13
N LYS A 70 -1.77 11.22 23.26
CA LYS A 70 -0.39 11.36 23.75
C LYS A 70 0.46 12.26 22.83
N ALA A 71 0.31 12.11 21.52
CA ALA A 71 1.00 12.96 20.55
C ALA A 71 0.57 14.43 20.68
N ALA A 72 -0.70 14.71 20.95
CA ALA A 72 -1.18 16.07 21.17
C ALA A 72 -0.61 16.67 22.47
N GLU A 73 -0.57 15.90 23.56
CA GLU A 73 -0.01 16.31 24.85
C GLU A 73 1.50 16.64 24.75
N GLU A 74 2.25 15.84 23.99
CA GLU A 74 3.69 16.05 23.78
C GLU A 74 4.02 17.00 22.61
N GLY A 75 3.01 17.53 21.92
CA GLY A 75 3.19 18.35 20.71
C GLY A 75 3.89 17.61 19.56
N ALA A 76 3.82 16.28 19.55
CA ALA A 76 4.47 15.40 18.58
C ALA A 76 3.72 15.35 17.24
N GLU A 77 4.46 15.00 16.17
CA GLU A 77 3.89 14.74 14.85
C GLU A 77 3.79 13.24 14.61
N ILE A 78 2.64 12.79 14.10
CA ILE A 78 2.42 11.38 13.75
C ILE A 78 2.76 11.17 12.27
N TRP A 79 3.60 10.19 12.03
CA TRP A 79 4.07 9.75 10.73
C TRP A 79 3.72 8.28 10.55
N TRP A 80 3.24 7.91 9.37
CA TRP A 80 2.99 6.54 8.97
C TRP A 80 4.04 6.15 7.96
N GLY A 81 4.73 5.04 8.19
CA GLY A 81 5.76 4.55 7.29
C GLY A 81 5.49 3.15 6.78
N ASP A 82 6.07 2.87 5.63
CA ASP A 82 6.02 1.57 4.98
C ASP A 82 7.27 1.33 4.13
N GLU A 83 7.51 0.06 3.83
CA GLU A 83 8.52 -0.37 2.86
C GLU A 83 7.85 -0.84 1.58
N THR A 84 8.31 -0.33 0.44
CA THR A 84 7.88 -0.83 -0.86
C THR A 84 9.05 -1.12 -1.80
N GLY A 85 8.94 -2.26 -2.49
CA GLY A 85 9.79 -2.59 -3.63
C GLY A 85 9.19 -2.07 -4.94
N ILE A 86 10.05 -1.49 -5.79
CA ILE A 86 9.75 -1.07 -7.15
C ILE A 86 10.57 -1.94 -8.11
N LYS A 87 9.88 -2.59 -9.06
CA LYS A 87 10.51 -3.46 -10.07
C LYS A 87 10.30 -2.91 -11.46
N ASN A 88 11.22 -3.17 -12.38
CA ASN A 88 11.06 -2.79 -13.79
C ASN A 88 9.98 -3.60 -14.53
N THR A 89 9.61 -4.77 -13.99
CA THR A 89 8.58 -5.65 -14.54
C THR A 89 7.17 -5.38 -14.01
N CYS A 90 6.93 -4.19 -13.43
CA CYS A 90 5.58 -3.80 -13.02
C CYS A 90 4.61 -3.85 -14.22
N GLN A 91 3.46 -4.51 -14.06
CA GLN A 91 2.45 -4.64 -15.13
C GLN A 91 2.09 -3.26 -15.69
N HIS A 92 2.36 -3.02 -16.97
CA HIS A 92 2.06 -1.73 -17.61
C HIS A 92 0.55 -1.47 -17.66
N SER A 93 0.18 -0.19 -17.58
CA SER A 93 -1.20 0.26 -17.68
C SER A 93 -1.77 -0.05 -19.07
N ARG A 94 -3.08 -0.29 -19.14
CA ARG A 94 -3.78 -0.44 -20.41
C ARG A 94 -3.93 0.92 -21.09
N GLY A 95 -3.64 0.98 -22.38
CA GLY A 95 -3.88 2.14 -23.24
C GLY A 95 -4.96 1.87 -24.28
N PHE A 96 -5.41 2.93 -24.94
CA PHE A 96 -6.29 2.82 -26.10
C PHE A 96 -5.46 2.52 -27.36
N ALA A 97 -5.89 1.53 -28.14
CA ALA A 97 -5.32 1.20 -29.44
C ALA A 97 -6.44 0.76 -30.40
N PRO A 98 -6.27 0.91 -31.72
CA PRO A 98 -7.27 0.45 -32.69
C PRO A 98 -7.60 -1.03 -32.49
N ARG A 99 -8.87 -1.40 -32.71
CA ARG A 99 -9.32 -2.78 -32.56
C ARG A 99 -8.47 -3.72 -33.42
N GLY A 100 -7.97 -4.79 -32.82
CA GLY A 100 -7.10 -5.77 -33.49
C GLY A 100 -5.63 -5.35 -33.63
N LYS A 101 -5.26 -4.12 -33.25
CA LYS A 101 -3.87 -3.64 -33.25
C LYS A 101 -3.34 -3.54 -31.83
N THR A 102 -2.73 -4.63 -31.34
CA THR A 102 -2.12 -4.65 -30.01
C THR A 102 -0.82 -3.82 -30.01
N PRO A 103 -0.67 -2.82 -29.13
CA PRO A 103 0.57 -2.05 -29.04
C PRO A 103 1.71 -2.91 -28.51
N VAL A 104 2.90 -2.75 -29.09
CA VAL A 104 4.14 -3.40 -28.64
C VAL A 104 4.93 -2.41 -27.78
N VAL A 105 5.41 -2.87 -26.63
CA VAL A 105 6.24 -2.08 -25.71
C VAL A 105 7.52 -2.86 -25.45
N ASP A 106 8.66 -2.29 -25.84
CA ASP A 106 9.96 -2.89 -25.58
C ASP A 106 10.34 -2.75 -24.12
N ILE A 107 10.46 -3.90 -23.44
CA ILE A 107 10.88 -3.99 -22.05
C ILE A 107 12.28 -4.59 -21.94
N CYS A 108 13.06 -4.11 -20.97
CA CYS A 108 14.32 -4.73 -20.64
C CYS A 108 14.06 -6.11 -20.00
N ALA A 109 14.64 -7.17 -20.57
CA ALA A 109 14.49 -8.53 -20.05
C ALA A 109 15.17 -8.71 -18.67
N THR A 110 16.27 -7.99 -18.43
CA THR A 110 17.01 -8.03 -17.17
C THR A 110 16.16 -7.46 -16.05
N ARG A 111 15.98 -8.24 -14.98
CA ARG A 111 15.18 -7.83 -13.83
C ARG A 111 16.03 -7.00 -12.88
N PHE A 112 15.55 -5.81 -12.56
CA PHE A 112 16.14 -4.99 -11.51
C PHE A 112 15.04 -4.38 -10.63
N SER A 113 15.41 -4.16 -9.38
CA SER A 113 14.52 -3.64 -8.36
C SER A 113 15.25 -2.69 -7.45
N ILE A 114 14.49 -1.74 -6.91
CA ILE A 114 14.93 -0.85 -5.85
C ILE A 114 13.90 -0.90 -4.75
N ASN A 115 14.35 -0.70 -3.51
CA ASN A 115 13.46 -0.62 -2.36
C ASN A 115 13.43 0.81 -1.84
N MET A 116 12.32 1.14 -1.21
CA MET A 116 12.07 2.44 -0.64
C MET A 116 11.44 2.26 0.73
N ILE A 117 11.90 3.04 1.69
CA ILE A 117 11.16 3.32 2.91
C ILE A 117 10.62 4.74 2.82
N SER A 118 9.35 4.92 3.13
CA SER A 118 8.67 6.21 3.20
C SER A 118 8.06 6.43 4.58
N ALA A 119 7.81 7.70 4.88
CA ALA A 119 6.97 8.12 5.97
C ALA A 119 6.18 9.36 5.54
N ILE A 120 4.88 9.38 5.83
CA ILE A 120 3.98 10.51 5.56
C ILE A 120 3.17 10.91 6.78
N ASN A 121 2.74 12.17 6.84
CA ASN A 121 1.85 12.67 7.88
C ASN A 121 0.54 13.24 7.30
N ASN A 122 -0.45 13.46 8.15
CA ASN A 122 -1.77 13.98 7.76
C ASN A 122 -1.74 15.41 7.18
N ARG A 123 -0.65 16.16 7.39
CA ARG A 123 -0.41 17.47 6.75
C ARG A 123 0.13 17.35 5.32
N GLY A 124 0.37 16.13 4.84
CA GLY A 124 0.87 15.86 3.50
C GLY A 124 2.39 15.94 3.35
N SER A 125 3.13 15.95 4.45
CA SER A 125 4.60 15.89 4.40
C SER A 125 5.06 14.48 4.02
N VAL A 126 6.14 14.38 3.24
CA VAL A 126 6.70 13.10 2.78
C VAL A 126 8.19 13.05 3.05
N ARG A 127 8.65 11.98 3.68
CA ARG A 127 10.07 11.63 3.84
C ARG A 127 10.29 10.27 3.23
N PHE A 128 11.38 10.09 2.49
CA PHE A 128 11.68 8.80 1.86
C PHE A 128 13.17 8.58 1.72
N MET A 129 13.56 7.32 1.63
CA MET A 129 14.92 6.90 1.34
C MET A 129 14.90 5.70 0.40
N LEU A 130 15.62 5.82 -0.72
CA LEU A 130 15.83 4.72 -1.65
C LEU A 130 17.07 3.93 -1.24
N TYR A 131 17.02 2.62 -1.40
CA TYR A 131 18.14 1.73 -1.18
C TYR A 131 18.07 0.50 -2.09
N HIS A 132 19.21 -0.17 -2.19
CA HIS A 132 19.32 -1.48 -2.82
C HIS A 132 19.33 -2.56 -1.72
N ASP A 133 18.96 -3.78 -2.11
CA ASP A 133 18.88 -4.96 -1.23
C ASP A 133 17.78 -4.88 -0.17
N THR A 134 17.82 -5.80 0.79
CA THR A 134 16.82 -5.94 1.84
C THR A 134 16.92 -4.87 2.92
N MET A 135 15.79 -4.58 3.55
CA MET A 135 15.76 -3.74 4.74
C MET A 135 16.54 -4.40 5.89
N THR A 136 17.37 -3.60 6.55
CA THR A 136 18.14 -4.01 7.74
C THR A 136 17.89 -3.04 8.88
N ALA A 137 18.11 -3.49 10.11
CA ALA A 137 17.96 -2.65 11.30
C ALA A 137 18.82 -1.37 11.20
N ARG A 138 20.04 -1.46 10.64
CA ARG A 138 20.92 -0.29 10.45
C ARG A 138 20.35 0.71 9.44
N ARG A 139 19.79 0.24 8.32
CA ARG A 139 19.14 1.10 7.33
C ARG A 139 17.91 1.78 7.90
N LEU A 140 17.09 1.05 8.67
CA LEU A 140 15.93 1.60 9.36
C LEU A 140 16.35 2.69 10.37
N LEU A 141 17.38 2.43 11.18
CA LEU A 141 17.89 3.42 12.12
C LEU A 141 18.44 4.66 11.41
N HIS A 142 19.14 4.50 10.28
CA HIS A 142 19.58 5.62 9.48
C HIS A 142 18.39 6.45 8.95
N PHE A 143 17.29 5.80 8.55
CA PHE A 143 16.06 6.51 8.19
C PHE A 143 15.47 7.28 9.37
N PHE A 144 15.35 6.67 10.55
CA PHE A 144 14.86 7.34 11.76
C PHE A 144 15.74 8.52 12.18
N GLN A 145 17.06 8.40 12.10
CA GLN A 145 18.00 9.49 12.37
C GLN A 145 17.74 10.70 11.46
N ARG A 146 17.52 10.46 10.16
CA ARG A 146 17.18 11.52 9.20
C ARG A 146 15.82 12.13 9.52
N LEU A 147 14.83 11.30 9.86
CA LEU A 147 13.49 11.74 10.21
C LEU A 147 13.49 12.67 11.42
N ILE A 148 14.18 12.30 12.51
CA ILE A 148 14.25 13.16 13.70
C ILE A 148 15.13 14.39 13.51
N LYS A 149 16.15 14.34 12.63
CA LYS A 149 17.03 15.47 12.36
C LYS A 149 16.29 16.60 11.64
N GLU A 150 15.37 16.24 10.75
CA GLU A 150 14.58 17.20 9.96
C GLU A 150 13.28 17.61 10.67
N ALA A 151 12.91 16.94 11.77
CA ALA A 151 11.73 17.26 12.57
C ALA A 151 12.05 18.27 13.68
N ALA A 152 11.26 19.34 13.75
CA ALA A 152 11.32 20.31 14.85
C ALA A 152 10.66 19.80 16.13
N ARG A 153 9.71 18.88 16.00
CA ARG A 153 8.90 18.30 17.09
C ARG A 153 9.28 16.84 17.31
N LYS A 154 8.85 16.26 18.43
CA LYS A 154 8.93 14.83 18.65
C LYS A 154 8.16 14.09 17.55
N VAL A 155 8.68 12.94 17.11
CA VAL A 155 8.14 12.16 15.99
C VAL A 155 7.53 10.87 16.52
N TYR A 156 6.28 10.61 16.18
CA TYR A 156 5.62 9.33 16.41
C TYR A 156 5.57 8.61 15.08
N VAL A 157 6.17 7.42 14.97
CA VAL A 157 6.15 6.64 13.73
C VAL A 157 5.29 5.41 13.91
N ILE A 158 4.29 5.24 13.05
CA ILE A 158 3.45 4.05 12.96
C ILE A 158 3.94 3.21 11.79
N LEU A 159 4.34 1.96 12.06
CA LEU A 159 4.85 1.01 11.06
C LEU A 159 4.05 -0.29 11.04
N ASP A 160 4.30 -1.12 10.03
CA ASP A 160 3.88 -2.52 10.03
C ASP A 160 4.70 -3.37 11.03
N ASN A 161 4.36 -4.66 11.15
CA ASN A 161 5.03 -5.60 12.07
C ASN A 161 6.23 -6.32 11.44
N LEU A 162 6.95 -5.70 10.50
CA LEU A 162 8.13 -6.32 9.91
C LEU A 162 9.13 -6.70 11.02
N ARG A 163 9.70 -7.91 10.95
CA ARG A 163 10.65 -8.44 11.96
C ARG A 163 11.80 -7.49 12.26
N VAL A 164 12.28 -6.77 11.24
CA VAL A 164 13.36 -5.79 11.36
C VAL A 164 13.01 -4.65 12.31
N HIS A 165 11.74 -4.23 12.36
CA HIS A 165 11.28 -3.15 13.24
C HIS A 165 11.35 -3.53 14.72
N HIS A 166 11.31 -4.82 15.03
CA HIS A 166 11.40 -5.35 16.40
C HIS A 166 12.81 -5.79 16.80
N ALA A 167 13.81 -5.59 15.93
CA ALA A 167 15.18 -5.98 16.21
C ALA A 167 15.69 -5.33 17.51
N ARG A 168 16.45 -6.08 18.31
CA ARG A 168 17.00 -5.61 19.59
C ARG A 168 17.79 -4.30 19.45
N LEU A 169 18.50 -4.14 18.34
CA LEU A 169 19.24 -2.92 18.02
C LEU A 169 18.30 -1.71 17.87
N VAL A 170 17.16 -1.90 17.20
CA VAL A 170 16.15 -0.85 17.00
C VAL A 170 15.53 -0.46 18.34
N LYS A 171 15.10 -1.43 19.14
CA LYS A 171 14.54 -1.19 20.49
C LYS A 171 15.51 -0.40 21.38
N LYS A 172 16.78 -0.82 21.45
CA LYS A 172 17.82 -0.12 22.23
C LYS A 172 18.04 1.32 21.77
N TRP A 173 17.98 1.56 20.46
CA TRP A 173 18.15 2.90 19.91
C TRP A 173 16.94 3.79 20.20
N LEU A 174 15.72 3.26 20.10
CA LEU A 174 14.49 3.97 20.40
C LEU A 174 14.43 4.41 21.87
N GLU A 175 14.82 3.54 22.81
CA GLU A 175 14.88 3.92 24.24
C GLU A 175 15.84 5.09 24.48
N LYS A 176 17.01 5.11 23.81
CA LYS A 176 17.96 6.22 23.90
C LYS A 176 17.43 7.53 23.30
N HIS A 177 16.47 7.46 22.37
CA HIS A 177 15.94 8.62 21.65
C HIS A 177 14.46 8.87 21.96
N LYS A 178 13.95 8.35 23.08
CA LYS A 178 12.52 8.41 23.46
C LYS A 178 11.96 9.83 23.54
N ASN A 179 12.80 10.82 23.79
CA ASN A 179 12.42 12.24 23.80
C ASN A 179 12.24 12.84 22.39
N ARG A 180 12.75 12.17 21.35
CA ARG A 180 12.74 12.62 19.95
C ARG A 180 11.87 11.76 19.05
N ILE A 181 11.79 10.45 19.33
CA ILE A 181 11.03 9.50 18.52
C ILE A 181 10.43 8.38 19.35
N GLU A 182 9.22 8.00 18.99
CA GLU A 182 8.52 6.83 19.53
C GLU A 182 7.88 6.04 18.37
N VAL A 183 7.93 4.71 18.43
CA VAL A 183 7.45 3.83 17.36
C VAL A 183 6.26 3.01 17.87
N PHE A 184 5.22 2.95 17.05
CA PHE A 184 4.01 2.17 17.24
C PHE A 184 3.78 1.25 16.04
N TYR A 185 2.98 0.21 16.23
CA TYR A 185 2.76 -0.82 15.23
C TYR A 185 1.29 -0.96 14.90
N LEU A 186 0.99 -1.06 13.61
CA LEU A 186 -0.35 -1.41 13.13
C LEU A 186 -0.72 -2.84 13.56
N PRO A 187 -2.00 -3.21 13.53
CA PRO A 187 -2.41 -4.61 13.59
C PRO A 187 -1.75 -5.41 12.46
N ALA A 188 -1.39 -6.67 12.75
CA ALA A 188 -0.80 -7.54 11.75
C ALA A 188 -1.74 -7.69 10.52
N TYR A 189 -1.13 -7.83 9.34
CA TYR A 189 -1.82 -8.06 8.07
C TYR A 189 -2.94 -7.04 7.75
N SER A 190 -2.77 -5.77 8.16
CA SER A 190 -3.77 -4.71 7.97
C SER A 190 -3.23 -3.52 7.15
N PRO A 191 -2.74 -3.75 5.91
CA PRO A 191 -2.16 -2.68 5.09
C PRO A 191 -3.16 -1.57 4.74
N GLU A 192 -4.46 -1.87 4.67
CA GLU A 192 -5.51 -0.90 4.40
C GLU A 192 -5.67 0.19 5.46
N LEU A 193 -5.05 0.00 6.64
CA LEU A 193 -4.99 0.98 7.72
C LEU A 193 -3.80 1.92 7.58
N ASN A 194 -2.85 1.65 6.68
CA ASN A 194 -1.66 2.47 6.48
C ASN A 194 -1.88 3.49 5.35
N PRO A 195 -1.88 4.81 5.65
CA PRO A 195 -1.91 5.85 4.62
C PRO A 195 -0.76 5.73 3.60
N ASP A 196 0.42 5.25 4.03
CA ASP A 196 1.61 5.16 3.18
C ASP A 196 1.42 4.16 2.02
N GLU A 197 0.48 3.21 2.14
CA GLU A 197 0.09 2.33 1.04
C GLU A 197 -0.55 3.08 -0.15
N TYR A 198 -1.19 4.23 0.10
CA TYR A 198 -1.71 5.09 -0.97
C TYR A 198 -0.59 5.83 -1.68
N LEU A 199 0.43 6.27 -0.95
CA LEU A 199 1.67 6.83 -1.52
C LEU A 199 2.37 5.78 -2.41
N ASN A 200 2.49 4.55 -1.90
CA ASN A 200 3.07 3.42 -2.62
C ASN A 200 2.25 3.07 -3.87
N GLY A 201 0.92 3.14 -3.77
CA GLY A 201 -0.01 3.01 -4.88
C GLY A 201 0.20 4.06 -5.96
N ASP A 202 0.27 5.35 -5.58
CA ASP A 202 0.51 6.47 -6.50
C ASP A 202 1.86 6.31 -7.21
N LEU A 203 2.93 6.04 -6.47
CA LEU A 203 4.25 5.78 -7.03
C LEU A 203 4.22 4.62 -8.04
N LYS A 204 3.66 3.47 -7.66
CA LYS A 204 3.58 2.31 -8.56
C LYS A 204 2.74 2.60 -9.79
N ASN A 205 1.65 3.37 -9.67
CA ASN A 205 0.84 3.80 -10.81
C ASN A 205 1.61 4.72 -11.75
N ALA A 206 2.34 5.70 -11.22
CA ALA A 206 3.14 6.62 -12.01
C ALA A 206 4.27 5.90 -12.76
N ILE A 207 4.94 4.94 -12.11
CA ILE A 207 5.97 4.13 -12.77
C ILE A 207 5.36 3.27 -13.89
N ARG A 208 4.19 2.64 -13.65
CA ARG A 208 3.47 1.84 -14.67
C ARG A 208 3.00 2.65 -15.87
N ALA A 209 2.62 3.91 -15.65
CA ALA A 209 2.16 4.83 -16.70
C ALA A 209 3.31 5.47 -17.49
N SER A 210 4.52 5.49 -16.92
CA SER A 210 5.72 6.00 -17.58
C SER A 210 6.33 5.00 -18.56
N SER A 211 7.26 5.45 -19.39
CA SER A 211 8.06 4.55 -20.23
C SER A 211 8.77 3.48 -19.38
N PRO A 212 8.93 2.24 -19.86
CA PRO A 212 9.66 1.21 -19.13
C PRO A 212 11.09 1.69 -18.81
N ALA A 213 11.55 1.46 -17.58
CA ALA A 213 12.95 1.70 -17.24
C ALA A 213 13.82 0.64 -17.93
N ARG A 214 14.93 1.07 -18.54
CA ARG A 214 15.89 0.21 -19.24
C ARG A 214 17.17 -0.03 -18.44
N SER A 215 17.38 0.71 -17.35
CA SER A 215 18.49 0.49 -16.42
C SER A 215 18.08 0.70 -14.95
N PRO A 216 18.84 0.13 -14.00
CA PRO A 216 18.62 0.38 -12.57
C PRO A 216 18.68 1.87 -12.21
N GLN A 217 19.64 2.60 -12.79
CA GLN A 217 19.81 4.03 -12.55
C GLN A 217 18.60 4.84 -13.03
N GLU A 218 18.02 4.46 -14.17
CA GLU A 218 16.81 5.09 -14.69
C GLU A 218 15.62 4.85 -13.76
N LEU A 219 15.49 3.66 -13.19
CA LEU A 219 14.42 3.35 -12.23
C LEU A 219 14.58 4.16 -10.94
N VAL A 220 15.80 4.29 -10.42
CA VAL A 220 16.12 5.16 -9.27
C VAL A 220 15.73 6.60 -9.60
N LYS A 221 16.13 7.10 -10.78
CA LYS A 221 15.85 8.48 -11.21
C LYS A 221 14.34 8.73 -11.29
N LYS A 222 13.59 7.86 -11.99
CA LYS A 222 12.12 7.96 -12.12
C LYS A 222 11.43 7.95 -10.76
N THR A 223 11.81 7.02 -9.89
CA THR A 223 11.26 6.89 -8.54
C THR A 223 11.56 8.14 -7.71
N ARG A 224 12.82 8.57 -7.66
CA ARG A 224 13.24 9.77 -6.92
C ARG A 224 12.51 11.01 -7.42
N SER A 225 12.45 11.22 -8.74
CA SER A 225 11.76 12.37 -9.33
C SER A 225 10.27 12.40 -9.00
N HIS A 226 9.60 11.24 -9.00
CA HIS A 226 8.20 11.16 -8.60
C HIS A 226 8.00 11.48 -7.12
N MET A 227 8.82 10.90 -6.24
CA MET A 227 8.73 11.16 -4.79
C MET A 227 9.05 12.61 -4.43
N MET A 228 10.04 13.24 -5.09
CA MET A 228 10.32 14.67 -4.95
C MET A 228 9.16 15.55 -5.42
N ARG A 229 8.39 15.10 -6.41
CA ARG A 229 7.17 15.80 -6.84
C ARG A 229 6.08 15.68 -5.77
N LEU A 230 5.91 14.51 -5.16
CA LEU A 230 4.95 14.30 -4.07
C LEU A 230 5.29 15.13 -2.83
N GLN A 231 6.57 15.29 -2.50
CA GLN A 231 7.02 16.21 -1.44
C GLN A 231 6.56 17.65 -1.66
N LYS A 232 6.37 18.08 -2.91
CA LYS A 232 5.90 19.43 -3.26
C LYS A 232 4.38 19.52 -3.38
N ARG A 233 3.66 18.40 -3.26
CA ARG A 233 2.20 18.32 -3.41
C ARG A 233 1.55 17.87 -2.10
N SER A 234 1.75 18.65 -1.05
CA SER A 234 1.24 18.34 0.29
C SER A 234 -0.27 18.11 0.29
N GLU A 235 -1.05 18.93 -0.42
CA GLU A 235 -2.51 18.74 -0.53
C GLU A 235 -2.91 17.38 -1.13
N HIS A 236 -2.16 16.91 -2.12
CA HIS A 236 -2.41 15.61 -2.74
C HIS A 236 -2.12 14.46 -1.78
N VAL A 237 -1.05 14.57 -1.00
CA VAL A 237 -0.70 13.56 0.02
C VAL A 237 -1.67 13.60 1.19
N ALA A 238 -2.09 14.79 1.63
CA ALA A 238 -3.10 14.96 2.68
C ALA A 238 -4.44 14.32 2.29
N ARG A 239 -4.79 14.30 1.00
CA ARG A 239 -5.99 13.61 0.50
C ARG A 239 -5.97 12.10 0.72
N TYR A 240 -4.82 11.46 0.90
CA TYR A 240 -4.77 10.03 1.25
C TYR A 240 -5.50 9.75 2.57
N PHE A 241 -5.46 10.72 3.49
CA PHE A 241 -6.12 10.64 4.79
C PHE A 241 -7.64 10.81 4.72
N GLN A 242 -8.20 11.20 3.56
CA GLN A 242 -9.64 11.33 3.36
C GLN A 242 -10.30 10.02 2.93
N HIS A 243 -9.51 9.00 2.56
CA HIS A 243 -10.06 7.71 2.16
C HIS A 243 -10.79 7.03 3.33
N ARG A 244 -11.89 6.33 3.05
CA ARG A 244 -12.78 5.73 4.08
C ARG A 244 -12.03 4.88 5.12
N CYS A 245 -11.05 4.08 4.68
CA CYS A 245 -10.26 3.21 5.57
C CYS A 245 -9.22 3.97 6.40
N ILE A 246 -8.84 5.19 5.97
CA ILE A 246 -7.77 5.98 6.58
C ILE A 246 -8.30 7.19 7.36
N ARG A 247 -9.56 7.58 7.18
CA ARG A 247 -10.15 8.79 7.80
C ARG A 247 -9.99 8.88 9.32
N TYR A 248 -9.77 7.75 9.99
CA TYR A 248 -9.42 7.72 11.42
C TYR A 248 -8.12 8.48 11.74
N ALA A 249 -7.18 8.52 10.80
CA ALA A 249 -5.85 9.09 10.89
C ALA A 249 -5.74 10.55 10.42
N ALA A 250 -6.86 11.16 9.98
CA ALA A 250 -6.92 12.55 9.56
C ALA A 250 -6.69 13.54 10.72
#